data_AF-A0A3B8X518-F1
#
_entry.id   AF-A0A3B8X518-F1
#
_cell.length_a   1.000
_cell.length_b   1.000
_cell.length_c   1.000
_cell.angle_alpha   90.00
_cell.angle_beta   90.00
_cell.angle_gamma   90.00
#
_symmetry.space_group_name_H-M   'P 1'
#
loop_
_entity.id
_entity.type
_entity.pdbx_description
1 polymer ?
#
loop_
_entity_poly.entity_id
_entity_poly.type
_entity_poly.pdbx_seq_one_letter_code
_entity_poly.pdbx_strand_id
1 'polypeptide(L)'
;MEIPQGTSPEDLRARKKIIADFYANWCAEHPDKKVWNKSLNAYIHVKYQSLNETRGQASTSYESTKAVLRLTEILEEATVAQIKPTKKNDQNQKAYDKMVFLYYQGIRLLVGHQPSKDEYVQYCITAKK
;
A
#
# COMPACT_ATOMS: atom_id res chain seq x y z
N MET A 1 -19.80 0.54 5.13
CA MET A 1 -18.86 0.22 6.23
C MET A 1 -18.47 1.54 6.88
N GLU A 2 -18.67 1.67 8.18
CA GLU A 2 -18.35 2.91 8.92
C GLU A 2 -16.90 2.83 9.43
N ILE A 3 -16.05 3.78 9.03
CA ILE A 3 -14.66 3.85 9.49
C ILE A 3 -14.62 4.80 10.70
N PRO A 4 -14.13 4.37 11.87
CA PRO A 4 -14.09 5.24 13.03
C PRO A 4 -13.08 6.38 12.82
N GLN A 5 -13.47 7.58 13.27
CA GLN A 5 -12.69 8.81 13.10
C GLN A 5 -11.80 9.15 14.29
N GLY A 6 -12.11 8.59 15.47
CA GLY A 6 -11.36 8.83 16.70
C GLY A 6 -9.96 8.21 16.69
N THR A 7 -9.14 8.59 17.68
CA THR A 7 -7.75 8.13 17.84
C THR A 7 -7.57 7.18 19.02
N SER A 8 -8.67 6.67 19.60
CA SER A 8 -8.59 5.74 20.71
C SER A 8 -7.93 4.41 20.28
N PRO A 9 -7.37 3.63 21.21
CA PRO A 9 -6.86 2.29 20.91
C PRO A 9 -7.91 1.38 20.25
N GLU A 10 -9.18 1.56 20.59
CA GLU A 10 -10.32 0.83 20.02
C GLU A 10 -10.56 1.24 18.57
N ASP A 11 -10.56 2.54 18.26
CA ASP A 11 -10.68 3.05 16.89
C ASP A 11 -9.53 2.57 15.99
N LEU A 12 -8.30 2.57 16.53
CA LEU A 12 -7.12 2.07 15.83
C LEU A 12 -7.24 0.57 15.56
N ARG A 13 -7.72 -0.21 16.54
CA ARG A 13 -7.93 -1.66 16.39
C ARG A 13 -9.02 -1.95 15.35
N ALA A 14 -10.12 -1.20 15.38
CA ALA A 14 -11.21 -1.31 14.41
C ALA A 14 -10.71 -1.00 12.99
N ARG A 15 -9.94 0.08 12.79
CA ARG A 15 -9.34 0.40 11.47
C ARG A 15 -8.36 -0.66 10.99
N LYS A 16 -7.54 -1.22 11.88
CA LYS A 16 -6.65 -2.35 11.55
C LYS A 16 -7.45 -3.56 11.07
N LYS A 17 -8.61 -3.84 11.69
CA LYS A 17 -9.49 -4.93 11.28
C LYS A 17 -10.12 -4.64 9.91
N ILE A 18 -10.64 -3.43 9.68
CA ILE A 18 -11.20 -3.00 8.40
C ILE A 18 -10.19 -3.22 7.26
N ILE A 19 -8.94 -2.78 7.46
CA ILE A 19 -7.86 -2.96 6.47
C ILE A 19 -7.60 -4.46 6.23
N ALA A 20 -7.51 -5.26 7.28
CA ALA A 20 -7.26 -6.70 7.15
C ALA A 20 -8.38 -7.43 6.39
N ASP A 21 -9.64 -7.16 6.75
CA ASP A 21 -10.81 -7.74 6.11
C ASP A 21 -10.88 -7.33 4.63
N PHE A 22 -10.63 -6.06 4.33
CA PHE A 22 -10.61 -5.55 2.96
C PHE A 22 -9.57 -6.25 2.10
N TYR A 23 -8.32 -6.35 2.55
CA TYR A 23 -7.28 -7.05 1.79
C TYR A 23 -7.56 -8.55 1.62
N ALA A 24 -8.17 -9.20 2.62
CA ALA A 24 -8.56 -10.60 2.52
C ALA A 24 -9.60 -10.80 1.41
N ASN A 25 -10.64 -9.95 1.38
CA ASN A 25 -11.66 -9.96 0.32
C ASN A 25 -11.05 -9.63 -1.04
N TRP A 26 -10.24 -8.58 -1.11
CA TRP A 26 -9.58 -8.16 -2.35
C TRP A 26 -8.70 -9.28 -2.94
N CYS A 27 -7.95 -10.00 -2.09
CA CYS A 27 -7.14 -11.13 -2.51
C CYS A 27 -7.96 -12.34 -2.98
N ALA A 28 -9.19 -12.50 -2.48
CA ALA A 28 -10.11 -13.54 -2.95
C ALA A 28 -10.70 -13.18 -4.33
N GLU A 29 -10.95 -11.89 -4.57
CA GLU A 29 -11.44 -11.35 -5.85
C GLU A 29 -10.35 -11.25 -6.93
N HIS A 30 -9.08 -11.07 -6.53
CA HIS A 30 -7.92 -10.91 -7.42
C HIS A 30 -6.91 -12.05 -7.19
N PRO A 31 -7.13 -13.24 -7.79
CA PRO A 31 -6.32 -14.43 -7.51
C PRO A 31 -4.85 -14.28 -7.93
N ASP A 32 -4.56 -13.46 -8.94
CA ASP A 32 -3.20 -13.14 -9.40
C ASP A 32 -2.50 -12.08 -8.55
N LYS A 33 -3.26 -11.39 -7.67
CA LYS A 33 -2.79 -10.42 -6.67
C LYS A 33 -1.86 -9.36 -7.25
N LYS A 34 -2.15 -8.90 -8.46
CA LYS A 34 -1.39 -7.86 -9.15
C LYS A 34 -2.30 -6.95 -9.96
N VAL A 35 -1.90 -5.71 -10.13
CA VAL A 35 -2.61 -4.72 -10.94
C VAL A 35 -1.61 -4.02 -11.84
N TRP A 36 -1.95 -3.82 -13.11
CA TRP A 36 -1.13 -3.06 -14.03
C TRP A 36 -1.21 -1.57 -13.71
N ASN A 37 -0.07 -0.92 -13.46
CA ASN A 37 -0.02 0.53 -13.25
C ASN A 37 0.37 1.24 -14.54
N LYS A 38 -0.44 2.20 -14.97
CA LYS A 38 -0.27 2.92 -16.25
C LYS A 38 0.99 3.78 -16.28
N SER A 39 1.32 4.45 -15.17
CA SER A 39 2.47 5.37 -15.10
C SER A 39 3.81 4.66 -14.92
N LEU A 40 3.83 3.54 -14.18
CA LEU A 40 5.01 2.73 -13.93
C LEU A 40 5.30 1.77 -15.09
N ASN A 41 4.28 1.50 -15.93
CA ASN A 41 4.35 0.54 -17.03
C ASN A 41 4.78 -0.87 -16.56
N ALA A 42 4.25 -1.30 -15.41
CA ALA A 42 4.55 -2.58 -14.79
C ALA A 42 3.40 -3.06 -13.90
N TYR A 43 3.36 -4.36 -13.63
CA TYR A 43 2.47 -4.94 -12.62
C TYR A 43 2.97 -4.62 -11.21
N ILE A 44 2.08 -4.14 -10.36
CA ILE A 44 2.31 -3.99 -8.92
C ILE A 44 1.66 -5.17 -8.21
N HIS A 45 2.47 -5.98 -7.54
CA HIS A 45 2.07 -7.14 -6.77
C HIS A 45 1.67 -6.76 -5.34
N VAL A 46 0.56 -7.31 -4.87
CA VAL A 46 0.10 -7.19 -3.48
C VAL A 46 0.48 -8.45 -2.72
N LYS A 47 1.36 -8.32 -1.73
CA LYS A 47 1.87 -9.44 -0.92
C LYS A 47 1.45 -9.29 0.55
N TYR A 48 1.62 -10.37 1.33
CA TYR A 48 1.32 -10.33 2.76
C TYR A 48 2.14 -9.27 3.53
N GLN A 49 3.40 -9.04 3.13
CA GLN A 49 4.22 -7.98 3.71
C GLN A 49 3.57 -6.60 3.53
N SER A 50 2.96 -6.36 2.36
CA SER A 50 2.25 -5.13 2.02
C SER A 50 1.09 -4.86 2.98
N LEU A 51 0.38 -5.92 3.40
CA LEU A 51 -0.70 -5.83 4.36
C LEU A 51 -0.22 -5.35 5.72
N ASN A 52 0.87 -5.91 6.25
CA ASN A 52 1.35 -5.59 7.60
C ASN A 52 1.80 -4.13 7.72
N GLU A 53 2.60 -3.66 6.76
CA GLU A 53 3.06 -2.27 6.71
C GLU A 53 1.88 -1.30 6.50
N THR A 54 0.99 -1.59 5.55
CA THR A 54 -0.19 -0.76 5.28
C THR A 54 -1.12 -0.72 6.48
N ARG A 55 -1.40 -1.85 7.12
CA ARG A 55 -2.22 -1.93 8.34
C ARG A 55 -1.61 -1.12 9.47
N GLY A 56 -0.28 -1.17 9.65
CA GLY A 56 0.42 -0.40 10.67
C GLY A 56 0.31 1.11 10.47
N GLN A 57 0.55 1.57 9.24
CA GLN A 57 0.62 3.00 8.91
C GLN A 57 -0.77 3.60 8.64
N ALA A 58 -1.57 2.96 7.79
CA ALA A 58 -2.84 3.52 7.33
C ALA A 58 -3.92 3.55 8.42
N SER A 59 -3.87 2.64 9.38
CA SER A 59 -4.81 2.63 10.51
C SER A 59 -4.67 3.83 11.44
N THR A 60 -3.56 4.58 11.37
CA THR A 60 -3.33 5.75 12.25
C THR A 60 -4.23 6.93 11.93
N SER A 61 -4.74 7.04 10.70
CA SER A 61 -5.64 8.13 10.28
C SER A 61 -6.87 7.60 9.53
N TYR A 62 -7.99 8.30 9.70
CA TYR A 62 -9.23 7.98 8.98
C TYR A 62 -8.99 8.05 7.46
N GLU A 63 -8.37 9.12 6.98
CA GLU A 63 -8.11 9.33 5.55
C GLU A 63 -7.22 8.23 4.93
N SER A 64 -6.18 7.79 5.64
CA SER A 64 -5.37 6.68 5.13
C SER A 64 -6.13 5.35 5.13
N THR A 65 -7.00 5.12 6.11
CA THR A 65 -7.85 3.92 6.13
C THR A 65 -8.84 3.94 4.95
N LYS A 66 -9.46 5.09 4.70
CA LYS A 66 -10.34 5.32 3.54
C LYS A 66 -9.61 5.13 2.21
N ALA A 67 -8.36 5.60 2.12
CA ALA A 67 -7.52 5.42 0.95
C ALA A 67 -7.28 3.93 0.63
N VAL A 68 -7.07 3.08 1.64
CA VAL A 68 -6.88 1.63 1.42
C VAL A 68 -8.10 0.99 0.73
N LEU A 69 -9.31 1.46 1.02
CA LEU A 69 -10.53 0.94 0.39
C LEU A 69 -10.62 1.25 -1.11
N ARG A 70 -9.73 2.09 -1.64
CA ARG A 70 -9.58 2.42 -3.07
C ARG A 70 -8.35 1.74 -3.68
N LEU A 71 -7.91 0.61 -3.12
CA LEU A 71 -6.65 -0.06 -3.48
C LEU A 71 -6.47 -0.24 -4.99
N THR A 72 -7.44 -0.87 -5.69
CA THR A 72 -7.32 -1.14 -7.13
C THR A 72 -7.12 0.14 -7.94
N GLU A 73 -7.95 1.15 -7.69
CA GLU A 73 -7.88 2.45 -8.37
C GLU A 73 -6.52 3.13 -8.15
N ILE A 74 -6.01 3.10 -6.92
CA ILE A 74 -4.69 3.66 -6.60
C ILE A 74 -3.58 2.86 -7.29
N LEU A 75 -3.66 1.53 -7.30
CA LEU A 75 -2.66 0.69 -7.96
C LEU A 75 -2.63 0.91 -9.47
N GLU A 76 -3.79 1.14 -10.10
CA GLU A 76 -3.89 1.34 -11.55
C GLU A 76 -3.45 2.75 -11.98
N GLU A 77 -3.92 3.78 -11.26
CA GLU A 77 -3.88 5.18 -11.70
C GLU A 77 -2.79 6.03 -11.04
N ALA A 78 -2.16 5.57 -9.95
CA ALA A 78 -1.15 6.39 -9.28
C ALA A 78 0.04 6.68 -10.21
N THR A 79 0.48 7.93 -10.22
CA THR A 79 1.56 8.40 -11.10
C THR A 79 2.90 8.41 -10.38
N VAL A 80 3.96 7.95 -11.05
CA VAL A 80 5.33 7.97 -10.51
C VAL A 80 5.77 9.41 -10.28
N ALA A 81 6.05 9.77 -9.03
CA ALA A 81 6.59 11.09 -8.68
C ALA A 81 8.07 11.04 -8.32
N GLN A 82 8.53 9.94 -7.72
CA GLN A 82 9.92 9.83 -7.31
C GLN A 82 10.39 8.37 -7.23
N ILE A 83 11.64 8.13 -7.57
CA ILE A 83 12.32 6.85 -7.37
C ILE A 83 13.53 7.11 -6.47
N LYS A 84 13.70 6.31 -5.42
CA LYS A 84 14.85 6.40 -4.52
C LYS A 84 15.50 5.03 -4.35
N PRO A 85 16.84 4.94 -4.27
CA PRO A 85 17.48 3.71 -3.81
C PRO A 85 17.02 3.39 -2.38
N THR A 86 16.90 2.12 -2.05
CA THR A 86 16.62 1.71 -0.67
C THR A 86 17.77 2.09 0.26
N LYS A 87 17.44 2.41 1.51
CA LYS A 87 18.45 2.71 2.52
C LYS A 87 19.14 1.41 2.92
N LYS A 88 20.48 1.39 2.89
CA LYS A 88 21.31 0.19 3.12
C LYS A 88 21.08 -0.55 4.47
N ASN A 89 20.39 0.06 5.43
CA ASN A 89 20.17 -0.50 6.79
C ASN A 89 18.69 -0.72 7.17
N ASP A 90 17.74 -0.54 6.26
CA ASP A 90 16.32 -0.72 6.58
C ASP A 90 15.91 -2.20 6.45
N GLN A 91 15.73 -2.88 7.58
CA GLN A 91 15.42 -4.31 7.60
C GLN A 91 14.14 -4.66 6.84
N ASN A 92 13.15 -3.77 6.81
CA ASN A 92 11.87 -4.02 6.16
C ASN A 92 11.94 -3.79 4.64
N GLN A 93 12.99 -3.12 4.16
CA GLN A 93 13.21 -2.82 2.74
C GLN A 93 14.43 -3.54 2.14
N LYS A 94 15.08 -4.45 2.88
CA LYS A 94 16.25 -5.24 2.39
C LYS A 94 15.97 -6.02 1.12
N ALA A 95 14.72 -6.42 0.90
CA ALA A 95 14.31 -7.16 -0.29
C ALA A 95 14.21 -6.28 -1.55
N TYR A 96 14.28 -4.95 -1.40
CA TYR A 96 14.12 -4.01 -2.50
C TYR A 96 15.42 -3.26 -2.79
N ASP A 97 15.70 -2.97 -4.06
CA ASP A 97 16.83 -2.15 -4.48
C ASP A 97 16.46 -0.66 -4.61
N LYS A 98 15.20 -0.39 -4.94
CA LYS A 98 14.62 0.96 -5.03
C LYS A 98 13.18 0.98 -4.56
N MET A 99 12.79 2.14 -4.03
CA MET A 99 11.42 2.48 -3.69
C MET A 99 10.88 3.50 -4.69
N VAL A 100 9.73 3.20 -5.27
CA VAL A 100 8.97 4.07 -6.17
C VAL A 100 7.83 4.69 -5.37
N PHE A 101 7.80 6.02 -5.37
CA PHE A 101 6.77 6.84 -4.76
C PHE A 101 5.80 7.24 -5.86
N LEU A 102 4.58 6.72 -5.79
CA LEU A 102 3.47 7.08 -6.67
C LEU A 102 2.45 7.91 -5.90
N TYR A 103 1.72 8.77 -6.61
CA TYR A 103 0.69 9.62 -6.04
C TYR A 103 -0.62 9.55 -6.82
N TYR A 104 -1.72 9.61 -6.09
CA TYR A 104 -3.07 9.64 -6.64
C TYR A 104 -3.98 10.45 -5.72
N GLN A 105 -4.45 11.62 -6.17
CA GLN A 105 -5.41 12.46 -5.42
C GLN A 105 -5.03 12.70 -3.94
N GLY A 106 -3.77 13.07 -3.66
CA GLY A 106 -3.28 13.28 -2.29
C GLY A 106 -2.92 12.00 -1.52
N ILE A 107 -3.14 10.83 -2.11
CA ILE A 107 -2.75 9.53 -1.57
C ILE A 107 -1.37 9.17 -2.11
N ARG A 108 -0.48 8.73 -1.23
CA ARG A 108 0.83 8.20 -1.55
C ARG A 108 0.80 6.68 -1.53
N LEU A 109 1.15 6.07 -2.66
CA LEU A 109 1.45 4.65 -2.81
C LEU A 109 2.97 4.48 -2.84
N LEU A 110 3.49 3.64 -1.96
CA LEU A 110 4.90 3.25 -1.96
C LEU A 110 5.03 1.84 -2.53
N VAL A 111 5.92 1.66 -3.48
CA VAL A 111 6.19 0.38 -4.16
C VAL A 111 7.68 0.07 -4.07
N GLY A 112 8.04 -1.13 -3.64
CA GLY A 112 9.41 -1.62 -3.66
C GLY A 112 9.68 -2.45 -4.90
N HIS A 113 10.80 -2.25 -5.57
CA HIS A 113 11.23 -3.12 -6.66
C HIS A 113 12.11 -4.25 -6.09
N GLN A 114 11.74 -5.49 -6.33
CA GLN A 114 12.42 -6.68 -5.85
C GLN A 114 13.30 -7.27 -6.98
N PRO A 115 14.61 -7.02 -6.99
CA PRO A 115 15.48 -7.37 -8.12
C PRO A 115 15.61 -8.88 -8.34
N SER A 116 15.43 -9.70 -7.30
CA SER A 116 15.54 -11.16 -7.42
C SER A 116 14.43 -11.80 -8.26
N LYS A 117 13.31 -11.10 -8.45
CA LYS A 117 12.16 -11.57 -9.24
C LYS A 117 11.75 -10.61 -10.34
N ASP A 118 12.41 -9.45 -10.44
CA ASP A 118 12.02 -8.34 -11.30
C ASP A 118 10.54 -7.91 -11.07
N GLU A 119 10.15 -7.83 -9.79
CA GLU A 119 8.75 -7.55 -9.40
C GLU A 119 8.63 -6.21 -8.67
N TYR A 120 7.61 -5.43 -9.01
CA TYR A 120 7.19 -4.28 -8.22
C TYR A 120 6.16 -4.73 -7.18
N VAL A 121 6.41 -4.45 -5.91
CA VAL A 121 5.59 -4.91 -4.79
C VAL A 121 5.03 -3.72 -4.04
N GLN A 122 3.72 -3.68 -3.82
CA GLN A 122 3.08 -2.70 -2.97
C GLN A 122 3.70 -2.76 -1.57
N TYR A 123 4.15 -1.63 -1.04
CA TYR A 123 4.74 -1.55 0.29
C TYR A 123 3.78 -0.92 1.29
N CYS A 124 3.26 0.28 0.97
CA CYS A 124 2.36 1.01 1.87
C CYS A 124 1.46 1.99 1.10
N ILE A 125 0.25 2.23 1.61
CA ILE A 125 -0.67 3.28 1.15
C ILE A 125 -0.96 4.21 2.32
N THR A 126 -0.79 5.52 2.10
CA THR A 126 -1.06 6.55 3.11
C THR A 126 -1.64 7.80 2.45
N ALA A 127 -2.66 8.40 3.05
CA ALA A 127 -3.09 9.74 2.68
C ALA A 127 -2.06 10.76 3.22
N LYS A 128 -1.62 11.72 2.39
CA LYS A 128 -0.88 12.86 2.90
C LYS A 128 -1.87 13.82 3.58
N LYS A 129 -1.51 14.28 4.78
CA LYS A 129 -2.09 15.47 5.39
C LYS A 129 -1.57 16.71 4.69
#